data_AF-A0A1Q7MR54-F1
#
_entry.id   AF-A0A1Q7MR54-F1
#
_cell.length_a   1.000
_cell.length_b   1.000
_cell.length_c   1.000
_cell.angle_alpha   90.00
_cell.angle_beta   90.00
_cell.angle_gamma   90.00
#
_symmetry.space_group_name_H-M   'P 1'
#
loop_
_entity.id
_entity.type
_entity.pdbx_description
1 polymer ?
#
loop_
_entity_poly.entity_id
_entity_poly.type
_entity_poly.pdbx_seq_one_letter_code
_entity_poly.pdbx_strand_id
1 'polypeptide(L)'
;MNRKIVPSEHNPNASSLIDRLLAYAILLVWCSTAMLSQNPSVPVSVAGSPGIRVTHVLGLEGVSGNTTGNLTIEDNTLQFQKSGGATNQVSIASIQAVFLGEQSKQVGGLPMTLGKAATPFGGGRVISLFSHKKYDTLTVEYLDVNGGLHGAIFQLNKGQGEVIKNELVAKGVHVTEVEVQPKKQSTSEVESESK
;
A
#
# COMPACT_ATOMS: atom_id res chain seq x y z
N MET A 1 3.39 -68.49 -56.24
CA MET A 1 3.75 -68.29 -54.82
C MET A 1 4.37 -66.90 -54.68
N ASN A 2 3.55 -65.85 -54.70
CA ASN A 2 2.99 -65.05 -53.58
C ASN A 2 3.97 -64.05 -52.92
N ARG A 3 3.87 -62.79 -53.37
CA ARG A 3 4.46 -61.57 -52.78
C ARG A 3 3.75 -61.24 -51.47
N LYS A 4 4.50 -60.78 -50.46
CA LYS A 4 3.91 -60.05 -49.32
C LYS A 4 4.33 -58.58 -49.41
N ILE A 5 3.32 -57.72 -49.51
CA ILE A 5 3.42 -56.26 -49.46
C ILE A 5 3.37 -55.87 -47.97
N VAL A 6 4.33 -55.05 -47.54
CA VAL A 6 4.36 -54.44 -46.20
C VAL A 6 3.54 -53.14 -46.25
N PRO A 7 2.57 -52.92 -45.34
CA PRO A 7 1.90 -51.62 -45.25
C PRO A 7 2.74 -50.65 -44.40
N SER A 8 2.92 -49.41 -44.88
CA SER A 8 3.48 -48.32 -44.07
C SER A 8 2.40 -47.70 -43.21
N GLU A 9 2.58 -47.66 -41.90
CA GLU A 9 1.67 -46.96 -40.98
C GLU A 9 1.88 -45.45 -41.07
N HIS A 10 0.86 -44.74 -41.56
CA HIS A 10 0.75 -43.30 -41.51
C HIS A 10 0.07 -42.91 -40.20
N ASN A 11 0.78 -42.26 -39.28
CA ASN A 11 0.24 -41.84 -37.99
C ASN A 11 -0.38 -40.43 -38.10
N PRO A 12 -1.71 -40.25 -38.05
CA PRO A 12 -2.38 -38.99 -38.32
C PRO A 12 -2.37 -38.00 -37.13
N ASN A 13 -1.72 -38.33 -36.01
CA ASN A 13 -1.87 -37.58 -34.76
C ASN A 13 -0.80 -36.49 -34.52
N ALA A 14 0.22 -36.39 -35.38
CA ALA A 14 1.33 -35.44 -35.20
C ALA A 14 1.00 -34.00 -35.64
N SER A 15 0.01 -33.79 -36.50
CA SER A 15 -0.36 -32.45 -37.02
C SER A 15 -1.07 -31.59 -35.97
N SER A 16 -1.92 -32.19 -35.13
CA SER A 16 -2.78 -31.42 -34.22
C SER A 16 -2.04 -30.69 -33.09
N LEU A 17 -0.86 -31.16 -32.70
CA LEU A 17 -0.04 -30.53 -31.65
C LEU A 17 0.75 -29.34 -32.20
N ILE A 18 1.18 -29.41 -33.46
CA ILE A 18 1.92 -28.33 -34.13
C ILE A 18 0.96 -27.18 -34.44
N ASP A 19 -0.26 -27.48 -34.91
CA ASP A 19 -1.30 -26.47 -35.17
C ASP A 19 -1.74 -25.75 -33.88
N ARG A 20 -1.82 -26.46 -32.76
CA ARG A 20 -2.13 -25.87 -31.45
C ARG A 20 -1.04 -24.94 -30.95
N LEU A 21 0.23 -25.29 -31.13
CA LEU A 21 1.36 -24.44 -30.74
C LEU A 21 1.46 -23.18 -31.61
N LEU A 22 1.18 -23.29 -32.91
CA LEU A 22 1.15 -22.15 -33.82
C LEU A 22 0.00 -21.18 -33.48
N ALA A 23 -1.18 -21.69 -33.12
CA ALA A 23 -2.32 -20.88 -32.69
C ALA A 23 -2.02 -20.06 -31.42
N TYR A 24 -1.30 -20.63 -30.45
CA TYR A 24 -0.88 -19.90 -29.25
C TYR A 24 0.17 -18.81 -29.55
N ALA A 25 1.07 -19.05 -30.51
CA ALA A 25 2.06 -18.06 -30.92
C ALA A 25 1.42 -16.84 -31.62
N ILE A 26 0.37 -17.05 -32.42
CA ILE A 26 -0.37 -15.96 -33.09
C ILE A 26 -1.19 -15.14 -32.08
N LEU A 27 -1.72 -15.77 -31.04
CA LEU A 27 -2.51 -15.07 -30.00
C LEU A 27 -1.64 -14.17 -29.11
N LEU A 28 -0.37 -14.54 -28.86
CA LEU A 28 0.57 -13.72 -28.09
C LEU A 28 1.08 -12.48 -28.85
N VAL A 29 1.07 -12.51 -30.18
CA VAL A 29 1.53 -11.38 -31.02
C VAL A 29 0.49 -10.25 -31.12
N TRP A 30 -0.80 -10.53 -30.88
CA TRP A 30 -1.86 -9.51 -30.99
C TRP A 30 -2.06 -8.62 -29.75
N CYS A 31 -1.45 -8.95 -28.61
CA CYS A 31 -1.59 -8.14 -27.38
C CYS A 31 -0.64 -6.93 -27.29
N SER A 32 0.21 -6.68 -28.29
CA SER A 32 1.27 -5.64 -28.18
C SER A 32 0.91 -4.28 -28.77
N THR A 33 -0.28 -4.07 -29.37
CA THR A 33 -0.68 -2.75 -29.88
C THR A 33 -1.60 -2.01 -28.91
N ALA A 34 -1.02 -1.45 -27.85
CA ALA A 34 -1.68 -0.43 -27.02
C ALA A 34 -0.65 0.58 -26.50
N MET A 35 -0.16 1.43 -27.39
CA MET A 35 0.62 2.64 -27.11
C MET A 35 0.33 3.58 -28.30
N LEU A 36 -0.21 4.80 -28.20
CA LEU A 36 -0.13 5.90 -27.23
C LEU A 36 -1.53 6.52 -27.06
N SER A 37 -1.96 6.79 -25.82
CA SER A 37 -2.91 7.87 -25.57
C SER A 37 -2.11 9.06 -25.04
N GLN A 38 -1.96 10.11 -25.86
CA GLN A 38 -1.46 11.40 -25.40
C GLN A 38 -2.59 12.09 -24.64
N ASN A 39 -2.55 12.02 -23.31
CA ASN A 39 -3.43 12.84 -22.48
C ASN A 39 -2.86 14.27 -22.43
N PRO A 40 -3.64 15.32 -22.72
CA PRO A 40 -3.18 16.71 -22.70
C PRO A 40 -2.54 17.10 -21.36
N SER A 41 -1.49 17.90 -21.49
CA SER A 41 -0.72 18.51 -20.41
C SER A 41 -1.62 19.09 -19.33
N VAL A 42 -1.69 18.40 -18.18
CA VAL A 42 -2.12 19.03 -16.93
C VAL A 42 -1.02 20.02 -16.55
N PRO A 43 -1.35 21.28 -16.20
CA PRO A 43 -0.34 22.28 -15.86
C PRO A 43 0.54 21.73 -14.74
N VAL A 44 1.85 21.78 -14.99
CA VAL A 44 2.88 21.57 -13.98
C VAL A 44 2.58 22.55 -12.85
N SER A 45 2.06 22.02 -11.74
CA SER A 45 1.96 22.77 -10.50
C SER A 45 3.37 23.21 -10.15
N VAL A 46 3.52 24.52 -10.06
CA VAL A 46 4.76 25.22 -9.69
C VAL A 46 5.34 24.58 -8.45
N ALA A 47 6.67 24.48 -8.40
CA ALA A 47 7.43 23.74 -7.41
C ALA A 47 7.00 24.05 -5.96
N GLY A 48 6.15 23.18 -5.40
CA GLY A 48 5.90 23.04 -3.98
C GLY A 48 6.98 22.20 -3.31
N SER A 49 7.12 22.37 -1.99
CA SER A 49 8.03 21.57 -1.14
C SER A 49 7.90 20.07 -1.43
N PRO A 50 9.00 19.29 -1.49
CA PRO A 50 8.94 17.87 -1.84
C PRO A 50 7.98 17.12 -0.91
N GLY A 51 6.86 16.66 -1.48
CA GLY A 51 5.82 15.97 -0.74
C GLY A 51 6.29 14.64 -0.15
N ILE A 52 5.83 14.34 1.06
CA ILE A 52 6.13 13.08 1.74
C ILE A 52 5.12 12.04 1.28
N ARG A 53 5.60 10.90 0.79
CA ARG A 53 4.72 9.79 0.40
C ARG A 53 4.09 9.16 1.64
N VAL A 54 2.76 9.12 1.69
CA VAL A 54 1.98 8.57 2.80
C VAL A 54 0.88 7.62 2.30
N THR A 55 0.37 6.80 3.21
CA THR A 55 -0.89 6.08 3.01
C THR A 55 -1.95 6.70 3.89
N HIS A 56 -2.97 7.33 3.29
CA HIS A 56 -4.20 7.70 3.98
C HIS A 56 -4.89 6.41 4.45
N VAL A 57 -4.99 6.23 5.75
CA VAL A 57 -5.60 5.04 6.34
C VAL A 57 -7.12 5.21 6.36
N LEU A 58 -7.62 6.32 6.90
CA LEU A 58 -9.04 6.64 7.00
C LEU A 58 -9.28 8.11 7.43
N GLY A 59 -10.51 8.57 7.21
CA GLY A 59 -11.07 9.76 7.86
C GLY A 59 -10.91 11.09 7.13
N LEU A 60 -10.12 11.14 6.05
CA LEU A 60 -10.09 12.28 5.14
C LEU A 60 -11.30 12.24 4.20
N GLU A 61 -12.07 13.33 4.18
CA GLU A 61 -13.27 13.46 3.37
C GLU A 61 -12.98 13.27 1.87
N GLY A 62 -13.86 12.55 1.16
CA GLY A 62 -13.71 12.32 -0.28
C GLY A 62 -12.60 11.34 -0.67
N VAL A 63 -11.85 10.78 0.29
CA VAL A 63 -10.74 9.85 0.03
C VAL A 63 -11.02 8.48 0.61
N SER A 64 -10.96 7.45 -0.25
CA SER A 64 -11.04 6.06 0.19
C SER A 64 -9.93 5.72 1.20
N GLY A 65 -10.24 4.85 2.16
CA GLY A 65 -9.24 4.32 3.08
C GLY A 65 -8.13 3.53 2.36
N ASN A 66 -6.97 3.42 3.00
CA ASN A 66 -5.76 2.78 2.48
C ASN A 66 -5.27 3.32 1.12
N THR A 67 -5.49 4.60 0.85
CA THR A 67 -5.06 5.25 -0.40
C THR A 67 -3.66 5.83 -0.25
N THR A 68 -2.75 5.48 -1.16
CA THR A 68 -1.41 6.09 -1.19
C THR A 68 -1.40 7.41 -1.98
N GLY A 69 -0.66 8.39 -1.45
CA GLY A 69 -0.51 9.70 -2.05
C GLY A 69 0.70 10.46 -1.49
N ASN A 70 0.80 11.73 -1.83
CA ASN A 70 1.77 12.67 -1.27
C ASN A 70 1.06 13.62 -0.31
N LEU A 71 1.68 13.84 0.83
CA LEU A 71 1.28 14.82 1.83
C LEU A 71 2.24 16.00 1.75
N THR A 72 1.72 17.19 1.47
CA THR A 72 2.47 18.45 1.41
C THR A 72 1.84 19.46 2.34
N ILE A 73 2.64 20.41 2.80
CA ILE A 73 2.14 21.60 3.49
C ILE A 73 2.47 22.80 2.59
N GLU A 74 1.44 23.45 2.08
CA GLU A 74 1.56 24.55 1.12
C GLU A 74 0.45 25.58 1.37
N ASP A 75 0.74 26.86 1.24
CA ASP A 75 -0.25 27.95 1.38
C ASP A 75 -1.13 27.87 2.64
N ASN A 76 -0.52 27.48 3.77
CA ASN A 76 -1.23 27.30 5.05
C ASN A 76 -2.33 26.22 5.02
N THR A 77 -2.16 25.24 4.13
CA THR A 77 -3.01 24.06 3.98
C THR A 77 -2.17 22.80 4.05
N LEU A 78 -2.71 21.77 4.68
CA LEU A 78 -2.21 20.40 4.60
C LEU A 78 -2.91 19.73 3.42
N GLN A 79 -2.15 19.36 2.38
CA GLN A 79 -2.70 18.81 1.15
C GLN A 79 -2.32 17.35 0.99
N PHE A 80 -3.33 16.52 0.76
CA PHE A 80 -3.15 15.13 0.36
C PHE A 80 -3.50 14.97 -1.13
N GLN A 81 -2.48 14.72 -1.93
CA GLN A 81 -2.64 14.42 -3.35
C GLN A 81 -2.59 12.90 -3.57
N LYS A 82 -3.72 12.32 -4.01
CA LYS A 82 -3.74 10.93 -4.44
C LYS A 82 -2.84 10.75 -5.66
N SER A 83 -2.09 9.65 -5.71
CA SER A 83 -1.26 9.34 -6.88
C SER A 83 -2.11 9.29 -8.16
N GLY A 84 -1.91 10.25 -9.07
CA GLY A 84 -2.68 10.38 -10.32
C GLY A 84 -4.15 10.81 -10.14
N GLY A 85 -4.51 11.42 -9.01
CA GLY A 85 -5.88 11.81 -8.69
C GLY A 85 -6.01 13.23 -8.12
N ALA A 86 -7.19 13.52 -7.59
CA ALA A 86 -7.51 14.82 -7.01
C ALA A 86 -6.72 15.10 -5.71
N THR A 87 -6.53 16.39 -5.45
CA THR A 87 -5.94 16.92 -4.23
C THR A 87 -7.03 17.26 -3.22
N ASN A 88 -6.89 16.78 -1.99
CA ASN A 88 -7.77 17.08 -0.87
C ASN A 88 -6.99 17.96 0.10
N GLN A 89 -7.64 18.96 0.69
CA GLN A 89 -6.96 19.99 1.46
C GLN A 89 -7.64 20.18 2.82
N VAL A 90 -6.83 20.38 3.84
CA VAL A 90 -7.26 20.76 5.18
C VAL A 90 -6.57 22.07 5.52
N SER A 91 -7.36 23.09 5.88
CA SER A 91 -6.80 24.37 6.33
C SER A 91 -6.05 24.17 7.65
N ILE A 92 -4.83 24.67 7.76
CA ILE A 92 -4.06 24.58 9.02
C ILE A 92 -4.80 25.29 10.15
N ALA A 93 -5.53 26.36 9.85
CA ALA A 93 -6.31 27.11 10.83
C ALA A 93 -7.52 26.33 11.38
N SER A 94 -7.97 25.27 10.69
CA SER A 94 -9.05 24.41 11.20
C SER A 94 -8.53 23.18 11.94
N ILE A 95 -7.21 22.96 11.99
CA ILE A 95 -6.60 21.85 12.71
C ILE A 95 -6.65 22.15 14.21
N GLN A 96 -7.36 21.31 14.95
CA GLN A 96 -7.54 21.40 16.39
C GLN A 96 -6.40 20.72 17.13
N ALA A 97 -5.94 19.58 16.61
CA ALA A 97 -4.89 18.79 17.22
C ALA A 97 -4.17 17.91 16.19
N VAL A 98 -2.90 17.63 16.47
CA VAL A 98 -2.10 16.66 15.73
C VAL A 98 -1.46 15.70 16.70
N PHE A 99 -1.59 14.41 16.42
CA PHE A 99 -1.04 13.33 17.22
C PHE A 99 -0.07 12.50 16.38
N LEU A 100 1.07 12.17 16.98
CA LEU A 100 2.06 11.29 16.37
C LEU A 100 2.15 10.01 17.19
N GLY A 101 1.98 8.86 16.55
CA GLY A 101 2.19 7.55 17.13
C GLY A 101 3.18 6.71 16.31
N GLU A 102 3.73 5.68 16.93
CA GLU A 102 4.50 4.64 16.23
C GLU A 102 3.66 3.36 16.09
N GLN A 103 3.74 2.72 14.93
CA GLN A 103 3.12 1.41 14.69
C GLN A 103 4.12 0.44 14.06
N SER A 104 4.23 -0.76 14.64
CA SER A 104 4.92 -1.90 14.01
C SER A 104 3.90 -2.72 13.22
N LYS A 105 4.13 -2.93 11.92
CA LYS A 105 3.28 -3.76 11.07
C LYS A 105 4.06 -4.94 10.52
N GLN A 106 3.42 -6.11 10.48
CA GLN A 106 3.97 -7.26 9.78
C GLN A 106 3.86 -7.01 8.26
N VAL A 107 4.96 -7.15 7.55
CA VAL A 107 5.12 -6.96 6.11
C VAL A 107 5.46 -8.30 5.44
N GLY A 108 5.22 -8.40 4.13
CA GLY A 108 5.63 -9.54 3.30
C GLY A 108 4.50 -10.42 2.75
N GLY A 109 3.27 -10.30 3.26
CA GLY A 109 2.06 -10.86 2.64
C GLY A 109 2.13 -12.35 2.26
N LEU A 110 1.48 -12.71 1.15
CA LEU A 110 1.46 -14.08 0.61
C LEU A 110 2.87 -14.67 0.37
N PRO A 111 3.84 -13.95 -0.23
CA PRO A 111 5.21 -14.44 -0.37
C PRO A 111 5.85 -14.85 0.97
N MET A 112 5.63 -14.07 2.02
CA MET A 112 6.12 -14.37 3.36
C MET A 112 5.51 -15.64 3.93
N THR A 113 4.19 -15.80 3.76
CA THR A 113 3.46 -17.00 4.22
C THR A 113 3.95 -18.25 3.52
N LEU A 114 4.17 -18.19 2.20
CA LEU A 114 4.72 -19.30 1.43
C LEU A 114 6.16 -19.63 1.85
N GLY A 115 7.00 -18.60 2.05
CA GLY A 115 8.36 -18.79 2.56
C GLY A 115 8.39 -19.47 3.93
N LYS A 116 7.51 -19.06 4.85
CA LYS A 116 7.36 -19.70 6.17
C LYS A 116 6.92 -21.16 6.06
N ALA A 117 6.00 -21.48 5.14
CA ALA A 117 5.50 -22.83 4.93
C ALA A 117 6.54 -23.79 4.33
N ALA A 118 7.47 -23.26 3.52
CA ALA A 118 8.53 -24.05 2.88
C ALA A 118 9.76 -24.31 3.77
N THR A 119 9.88 -23.62 4.92
CA THR A 119 11.00 -23.83 5.84
C THR A 119 10.81 -25.05 6.75
N PRO A 120 11.76 -26.01 6.78
CA PRO A 120 11.71 -27.13 7.71
C PRO A 120 11.84 -26.68 9.17
N PHE A 121 11.35 -27.53 10.09
CA PHE A 121 11.19 -27.34 11.54
C PHE A 121 12.06 -26.23 12.16
N GLY A 122 11.43 -25.12 12.55
CA GLY A 122 12.06 -24.01 13.30
C GLY A 122 12.36 -22.75 12.48
N GLY A 123 12.54 -22.85 11.15
CA GLY A 123 12.89 -21.70 10.30
C GLY A 123 11.82 -20.61 10.24
N GLY A 124 10.54 -20.99 10.19
CA GLY A 124 9.41 -20.06 10.09
C GLY A 124 9.30 -19.03 11.22
N ARG A 125 9.80 -19.35 12.42
CA ARG A 125 9.84 -18.43 13.57
C ARG A 125 10.83 -17.29 13.36
N VAL A 126 12.00 -17.61 12.80
CA VAL A 126 13.08 -16.64 12.54
C VAL A 126 12.63 -15.63 11.49
N ILE A 127 12.05 -16.10 10.38
CA ILE A 127 11.57 -15.22 9.30
C ILE A 127 10.40 -14.34 9.78
N SER A 128 9.50 -14.86 10.63
CA SER A 128 8.41 -14.07 11.21
C SER A 128 8.91 -12.88 12.04
N LEU A 129 9.96 -13.07 12.84
CA LEU A 129 10.51 -12.04 13.71
C LEU A 129 11.07 -10.84 12.94
N PHE A 130 11.59 -11.06 11.74
CA PHE A 130 12.14 -9.99 10.89
C PHE A 130 11.12 -9.40 9.90
N SER A 131 9.88 -9.89 9.93
CA SER A 131 8.81 -9.43 9.04
C SER A 131 8.16 -8.13 9.53
N HIS A 132 8.77 -7.37 10.43
CA HIS A 132 8.13 -6.20 11.02
C HIS A 132 8.77 -4.92 10.49
N LYS A 133 7.96 -4.04 9.92
CA LYS A 133 8.37 -2.69 9.56
C LYS A 133 7.69 -1.69 10.49
N LYS A 134 8.48 -0.77 11.03
CA LYS A 134 7.99 0.35 11.84
C LYS A 134 7.56 1.49 10.92
N TYR A 135 6.45 2.11 11.30
CA TYR A 135 5.84 3.24 10.62
C TYR A 135 5.45 4.28 11.67
N ASP A 136 5.39 5.52 11.23
CA ASP A 136 4.73 6.57 12.00
C ASP A 136 3.27 6.62 11.59
N THR A 137 2.42 6.98 12.54
CA THR A 137 1.01 7.26 12.32
C THR A 137 0.76 8.70 12.75
N LEU A 138 0.38 9.55 11.79
CA LEU A 138 0.00 10.94 12.01
C LEU A 138 -1.53 11.04 11.99
N THR A 139 -2.12 11.46 13.09
CA THR A 139 -3.55 11.78 13.18
C THR A 139 -3.72 13.29 13.22
N VAL A 140 -4.58 13.81 12.36
CA VAL A 140 -4.92 15.23 12.28
C VAL A 140 -6.40 15.37 12.58
N GLU A 141 -6.75 16.07 13.66
CA GLU A 141 -8.12 16.43 13.99
C GLU A 141 -8.39 17.85 13.50
N TYR A 142 -9.48 18.05 12.75
CA TYR A 142 -9.81 19.33 12.14
C TYR A 142 -11.31 19.58 12.10
N LEU A 143 -11.70 20.85 12.10
CA LEU A 143 -13.08 21.26 11.85
C LEU A 143 -13.34 21.40 10.35
N ASP A 144 -14.47 20.88 9.88
CA ASP A 144 -14.96 21.16 8.53
C ASP A 144 -15.62 22.54 8.43
N VAL A 145 -16.09 22.88 7.23
CA VAL A 145 -16.79 24.14 6.94
C VAL A 145 -18.12 24.30 7.69
N ASN A 146 -18.69 23.20 8.20
CA ASN A 146 -19.92 23.18 8.99
C ASN A 146 -19.64 23.18 10.50
N GLY A 147 -18.38 23.19 10.92
CA GLY A 147 -17.96 23.07 12.32
C GLY A 147 -18.00 21.66 12.88
N GLY A 148 -18.14 20.63 12.04
CA GLY A 148 -18.01 19.23 12.41
C GLY A 148 -16.56 18.84 12.66
N LEU A 149 -16.29 18.13 13.76
CA LEU A 149 -14.95 17.62 14.06
C LEU A 149 -14.68 16.31 13.29
N HIS A 150 -13.63 16.32 12.48
CA HIS A 150 -13.14 15.18 11.71
C HIS A 150 -11.73 14.80 12.15
N GLY A 151 -11.36 13.55 11.91
CA GLY A 151 -10.02 13.06 12.14
C GLY A 151 -9.52 12.31 10.92
N ALA A 152 -8.35 12.67 10.40
CA ALA A 152 -7.68 11.96 9.31
C ALA A 152 -6.41 11.27 9.81
N ILE A 153 -6.21 10.01 9.42
CA ILE A 153 -5.06 9.19 9.84
C ILE A 153 -4.19 8.88 8.63
N PHE A 154 -2.90 9.19 8.74
CA PHE A 154 -1.89 8.91 7.74
C PHE A 154 -0.82 7.98 8.30
N GLN A 155 -0.42 6.99 7.51
CA GLN A 155 0.73 6.14 7.78
C GLN A 155 1.93 6.65 6.97
N LEU A 156 3.06 6.85 7.63
CA LEU A 156 4.31 7.35 7.07
C LEU A 156 5.47 6.42 7.41
N ASN A 157 6.61 6.52 6.71
CA ASN A 157 7.80 5.81 7.18
C ASN A 157 8.28 6.43 8.49
N LYS A 158 8.99 5.62 9.28
CA LYS A 158 9.52 6.06 10.56
C LYS A 158 10.35 7.35 10.44
N GLY A 159 10.11 8.30 11.33
CA GLY A 159 10.75 9.61 11.40
C GLY A 159 10.10 10.69 10.52
N GLN A 160 9.28 10.32 9.52
CA GLN A 160 8.63 11.30 8.65
C GLN A 160 7.45 11.99 9.34
N GLY A 161 6.81 11.34 10.31
CA GLY A 161 5.72 11.94 11.07
C GLY A 161 6.19 13.09 11.96
N GLU A 162 7.39 12.99 12.54
CA GLU A 162 8.01 14.08 13.31
C GLU A 162 8.27 15.31 12.45
N VAL A 163 8.75 15.13 11.22
CA VAL A 163 9.01 16.22 10.28
C VAL A 163 7.73 17.02 10.02
N ILE A 164 6.62 16.33 9.71
CA ILE A 164 5.34 16.99 9.42
C ILE A 164 4.75 17.62 10.68
N LYS A 165 4.80 16.93 11.83
CA LYS A 165 4.37 17.49 13.13
C LYS A 165 5.10 18.81 13.41
N ASN A 166 6.42 18.84 13.29
CA ASN A 166 7.22 20.02 13.57
C ASN A 166 6.90 21.17 12.61
N GLU A 167 6.65 20.88 11.34
CA GLU A 167 6.22 21.89 10.37
C GLU A 167 4.83 22.46 10.68
N LEU A 168 3.88 21.62 11.11
CA LEU A 168 2.56 22.06 11.55
C LEU A 168 2.64 22.91 12.82
N VAL A 169 3.48 22.53 13.79
CA VAL A 169 3.75 23.34 15.00
C VAL A 169 4.34 24.70 14.64
N ALA A 170 5.31 24.73 13.73
CA ALA A 170 5.91 25.97 13.26
C ALA A 170 4.89 26.90 12.58
N LYS A 171 3.79 26.35 12.05
CA LYS A 171 2.66 27.09 11.47
C LYS A 171 1.53 27.38 12.48
N GLY A 172 1.75 27.11 13.76
CA GLY A 172 0.86 27.49 14.86
C GLY A 172 -0.14 26.42 15.30
N VAL A 173 -0.07 25.20 14.75
CA VAL A 173 -0.95 24.10 15.17
C VAL A 173 -0.61 23.66 16.58
N HIS A 174 -1.65 23.50 17.40
CA HIS A 174 -1.48 22.99 18.76
C HIS A 174 -1.26 21.47 18.71
N VAL A 175 -0.14 21.01 19.26
CA VAL A 175 0.16 19.57 19.34
C VAL A 175 -0.09 19.08 20.76
N THR A 176 -1.02 18.16 20.88
CA THR A 176 -1.22 17.38 22.10
C THR A 176 -0.37 16.11 21.97
N GLU A 177 0.71 16.05 22.75
CA GLU A 177 1.52 14.84 22.84
C GLU A 177 0.78 13.79 23.65
N VAL A 178 0.20 12.79 23.00
CA VAL A 178 -0.29 11.60 23.70
C VAL A 178 0.92 10.71 23.91
N GLU A 179 1.51 10.79 25.10
CA GLU A 179 2.42 9.77 25.62
C GLU A 179 1.66 8.44 25.60
N VAL A 180 1.91 7.62 24.58
CA VAL A 180 1.42 6.24 24.54
C VAL A 180 2.18 5.49 25.61
N GLN A 181 1.68 5.52 26.84
CA GLN A 181 2.06 4.53 27.82
C GLN A 181 1.81 3.15 27.21
N PRO A 182 2.81 2.25 27.20
CA PRO A 182 2.62 0.92 26.68
C PRO A 182 1.51 0.27 27.52
N LYS A 183 0.33 0.14 26.91
CA LYS A 183 -0.77 -0.62 27.50
C LYS A 183 -0.21 -2.00 27.78
N LYS A 184 0.05 -2.30 29.06
CA LYS A 184 0.41 -3.64 29.54
C LYS A 184 -0.59 -4.59 28.88
N GLN A 185 -0.06 -5.40 27.97
CA GLN A 185 -0.76 -6.53 27.40
C GLN A 185 -1.28 -7.33 28.59
N SER A 186 -2.60 -7.33 28.78
CA SER A 186 -3.24 -8.21 29.74
C SER A 186 -2.98 -9.62 29.23
N THR A 187 -1.94 -10.25 29.75
CA THR A 187 -1.74 -11.68 29.68
C THR A 187 -2.92 -12.30 30.40
N SER A 188 -3.96 -12.63 29.66
CA SER A 188 -4.92 -13.65 30.09
C SER A 188 -4.17 -14.97 29.99
N GLU A 189 -3.41 -15.24 31.03
CA GLU A 189 -2.89 -16.55 31.40
C GLU A 189 -4.11 -17.47 31.56
N VAL A 190 -4.37 -18.33 30.57
CA VAL A 190 -5.25 -19.48 30.80
C VAL A 190 -4.35 -20.57 31.34
N GLU A 191 -4.30 -20.60 32.66
CA GLU A 191 -3.81 -21.70 33.46
C GLU A 191 -4.59 -22.98 33.14
N SER A 192 -3.85 -24.07 33.19
CA SER A 192 -4.13 -25.46 32.82
C SER A 192 -5.46 -26.08 33.27
N GLU A 193 -5.92 -27.09 32.53
CA GLU A 193 -6.30 -28.35 33.19
C GLU A 193 -6.02 -29.57 32.30
N SER A 194 -5.19 -30.47 32.82
CA SER A 194 -5.00 -31.83 32.32
C SER A 194 -6.08 -32.75 32.88
N LYS A 195 -6.69 -33.60 32.05
CA LYS A 195 -6.92 -35.00 32.39
C LYS A 195 -7.10 -35.86 31.15
#